data_AF-A0A0M2NV30-F1
#
_entry.id   AF-A0A0M2NV30-F1
#
_cell.length_a   1.000
_cell.length_b   1.000
_cell.length_c   1.000
_cell.angle_alpha   90.00
_cell.angle_beta   90.00
_cell.angle_gamma   90.00
#
_symmetry.space_group_name_H-M   'P 1'
#
loop_
_entity.id
_entity.type
_entity.pdbx_description
1 polymer ?
#
loop_
_entity_poly.entity_id
_entity_poly.type
_entity_poly.pdbx_seq_one_letter_code
_entity_poly.pdbx_strand_id
1 'polypeptide(L)' 'MILTILIIFLLINLLPALYFGKKYSDLKKKNTSNQDFEKLSDSMMHADKFIIPLLVIIVIMLYCIK' A
#
# COMPACT_ATOMS: atom_id res chain seq x y z
N MET A 1 10.89 8.50 19.03
CA MET A 1 9.51 8.84 18.60
C MET A 1 9.44 9.07 17.10
N ILE A 2 10.11 10.08 16.54
CA ILE A 2 10.10 10.35 15.09
C ILE A 2 10.59 9.17 14.24
N LEU A 3 11.67 8.49 14.68
CA LEU A 3 12.23 7.35 13.97
C LEU A 3 11.22 6.17 13.88
N THR A 4 10.52 5.90 14.99
CA THR A 4 9.50 4.85 15.09
C THR A 4 8.33 5.12 14.15
N ILE A 5 7.90 6.39 14.06
CA ILE A 5 6.84 6.84 13.15
C ILE A 5 7.27 6.64 11.69
N LEU A 6 8.50 7.03 11.36
CA LEU A 6 9.05 6.87 10.02
C LEU A 6 9.07 5.40 9.60
N ILE A 7 9.45 4.51 10.52
CA ILE A 7 9.45 3.05 10.29
C ILE A 7 8.03 2.53 10.06
N ILE A 8 7.05 2.98 10.85
CA ILE A 8 5.64 2.59 10.67
C ILE A 8 5.12 3.07 9.30
N PHE A 9 5.42 4.31 8.93
CA PHE A 9 5.04 4.89 7.64
C PHE A 9 5.66 4.11 6.48
N LEU A 10 6.95 3.75 6.60
CA LEU A 10 7.65 2.93 5.62
C LEU A 10 6.99 1.56 5.49
N LEU A 11 6.69 0.87 6.60
CA LEU A 11 6.08 -0.45 6.59
C LEU A 11 4.69 -0.45 5.95
N ILE A 12 3.84 0.51 6.30
CA ILE A 12 2.47 0.63 5.77
C ILE A 12 2.46 0.76 4.24
N ASN A 13 3.48 1.41 3.66
CA ASN A 13 3.58 1.58 2.20
C ASN A 13 4.35 0.41 1.54
N LEU A 14 5.43 -0.06 2.16
CA LEU A 14 6.32 -1.06 1.59
C LEU A 14 5.69 -2.45 1.52
N LEU A 15 4.93 -2.86 2.54
CA LEU A 15 4.23 -4.15 2.57
C LEU A 15 3.27 -4.33 1.37
N PRO A 16 2.30 -3.43 1.13
CA PRO A 16 1.42 -3.54 -0.02
C PRO A 16 2.20 -3.41 -1.34
N ALA A 17 3.18 -2.52 -1.44
CA ALA A 17 4.00 -2.39 -2.64
C ALA A 17 4.73 -3.70 -3.01
N LEU A 18 5.30 -4.40 -2.02
CA LEU A 18 5.95 -5.70 -2.24
C LEU A 18 4.94 -6.79 -2.61
N TYR A 19 3.79 -6.85 -1.92
CA TYR A 19 2.74 -7.82 -2.22
C TYR A 19 2.21 -7.67 -3.65
N PHE A 20 1.80 -6.46 -4.00
CA PHE A 20 1.23 -6.17 -5.31
C PHE A 20 2.28 -6.20 -6.43
N GLY A 21 3.52 -5.77 -6.15
CA GLY A 21 4.63 -5.86 -7.09
C GLY A 21 5.00 -7.30 -7.44
N LYS A 22 5.01 -8.20 -6.44
CA LYS A 22 5.21 -9.63 -6.67
C LYS A 22 4.09 -10.21 -7.52
N LYS A 23 2.83 -9.91 -7.18
CA LYS A 23 1.66 -10.38 -7.92
C LYS A 23 1.66 -9.87 -9.37
N TYR A 24 2.05 -8.62 -9.60
CA TYR A 24 2.23 -8.05 -10.93
C TYR A 24 3.32 -8.79 -11.73
N SER A 25 4.48 -9.04 -11.11
CA SER A 25 5.56 -9.80 -11.75
C SER A 25 5.13 -11.21 -12.14
N ASP A 26 4.35 -11.89 -11.29
CA ASP A 26 3.84 -13.23 -11.57
C ASP A 26 2.83 -13.23 -12.74
N LEU A 27 1.92 -12.24 -12.78
CA LEU A 27 0.98 -12.07 -13.90
C LEU A 27 1.74 -11.79 -15.21
N LYS A 28 2.75 -10.92 -15.18
CA LYS A 28 3.59 -10.60 -16.34
C LYS A 28 4.31 -11.84 -16.87
N LYS A 29 4.86 -12.68 -15.98
CA LYS A 29 5.55 -13.93 -16.37
C LYS A 29 4.61 -14.96 -16.99
N LYS A 30 3.36 -15.01 -16.55
CA LYS A 30 2.36 -15.97 -17.06
C LYS A 30 1.67 -15.54 -18.36
N ASN A 31 2.03 -14.38 -18.92
CA ASN A 31 1.37 -13.79 -20.09
C ASN A 31 -0.17 -13.76 -19.94
N THR A 32 -0.61 -13.40 -18.72
CA THR A 32 -2.02 -13.42 -18.31
C THR A 32 -2.83 -12.33 -18.99
N SER A 33 -4.16 -12.52 -19.01
CA SER A 33 -5.09 -11.63 -19.70
C SER A 33 -5.13 -10.23 -19.09
N ASN A 34 -5.53 -9.23 -19.88
CA ASN A 34 -5.73 -7.87 -19.39
C ASN A 34 -6.72 -7.80 -18.20
N GLN A 35 -7.70 -8.71 -18.12
CA GLN A 35 -8.65 -8.77 -17.02
C GLN A 35 -7.98 -9.09 -15.66
N ASP A 36 -6.90 -9.86 -15.64
CA ASP A 36 -6.19 -10.19 -14.41
C ASP A 36 -5.37 -9.00 -13.89
N PHE A 37 -4.85 -8.19 -14.82
CA PHE A 37 -4.21 -6.91 -14.48
C PHE A 37 -5.22 -5.87 -13.99
N GLU A 38 -6.42 -5.80 -14.58
CA GLU A 38 -7.50 -4.93 -14.07
C GLU A 38 -7.90 -5.31 -12.65
N LYS A 39 -8.13 -6.61 -12.37
CA LYS A 39 -8.43 -7.09 -11.01
C LYS A 39 -7.32 -6.78 -10.01
N LEU A 40 -6.06 -6.86 -10.45
CA LEU A 40 -4.91 -6.48 -9.62
C LEU A 40 -4.94 -4.99 -9.31
N SER A 41 -5.17 -4.16 -10.34
CA SER A 41 -5.27 -2.70 -10.20
C SER A 41 -6.43 -2.30 -9.28
N ASP A 42 -7.60 -2.92 -9.44
CA ASP A 42 -8.75 -2.70 -8.55
C ASP A 42 -8.43 -3.08 -7.11
N SER A 43 -7.71 -4.19 -6.90
CA SER A 43 -7.27 -4.61 -5.57
C SER A 43 -6.28 -3.62 -4.95
N MET A 44 -5.35 -3.07 -5.73
CA MET A 44 -4.43 -2.01 -5.29
C MET A 44 -5.21 -0.76 -4.90
N MET A 45 -6.14 -0.32 -5.75
CA MET A 45 -6.94 0.88 -5.52
C MET A 45 -7.87 0.72 -4.30
N HIS A 46 -8.36 -0.50 -4.06
CA HIS A 46 -9.13 -0.82 -2.87
C HIS A 46 -8.27 -0.78 -1.61
N ALA A 47 -7.03 -1.28 -1.65
CA ALA A 47 -6.10 -1.16 -0.53
C ALA A 47 -5.74 0.30 -0.24
N ASP A 48 -5.47 1.10 -1.27
CA ASP A 48 -5.15 2.52 -1.13
C ASP A 48 -6.29 3.33 -0.52
N LYS A 49 -7.55 2.98 -0.81
CA LYS A 49 -8.73 3.57 -0.14
C LYS A 49 -8.71 3.44 1.38
N PHE A 50 -8.02 2.45 1.95
CA PHE A 50 -7.84 2.31 3.40
C PHE A 50 -6.51 2.88 3.89
N ILE A 51 -5.43 2.70 3.12
CA ILE A 51 -4.09 3.17 3.49
C ILE A 51 -4.07 4.70 3.58
N ILE A 52 -4.66 5.41 2.61
CA ILE A 52 -4.63 6.88 2.58
C ILE A 52 -5.33 7.49 3.82
N PRO A 53 -6.58 7.12 4.18
CA PRO A 53 -7.21 7.62 5.40
C PRO A 53 -6.43 7.26 6.67
N LEU A 54 -5.87 6.05 6.73
CA LEU A 54 -5.08 5.61 7.88
C LEU A 54 -3.83 6.49 8.07
N LEU A 55 -3.12 6.81 6.99
CA LEU A 55 -1.96 7.71 7.03
C LEU A 55 -2.35 9.12 7.51
N VAL A 56 -3.49 9.65 7.06
CA VAL A 56 -4.01 10.95 7.51
C VAL A 56 -4.31 10.93 9.02
N ILE A 57 -4.98 9.89 9.52
CA ILE A 57 -5.28 9.73 10.95
C ILE A 57 -3.98 9.68 11.78
N ILE A 58 -2.98 8.93 11.30
CA ILE A 58 -1.67 8.84 11.98
C ILE A 58 -1.02 10.22 12.04
N VAL A 59 -1.02 11.00 10.95
CA VAL A 59 -0.45 12.36 10.94
C VAL A 59 -1.18 13.27 11.93
N ILE A 60 -2.52 13.22 11.98
CA ILE A 60 -3.32 14.01 12.92
C ILE A 60 -3.02 13.63 14.37
N MET A 61 -3.00 12.33 14.69
CA MET A 61 -2.65 11.83 16.02
C MET A 61 -1.29 12.34 16.47
N LEU A 62 -0.30 12.31 15.58
CA LEU A 62 1.05 12.79 15.86
C LEU A 62 1.12 14.30 16.06
N TYR A 63 0.31 15.05 15.33
CA TYR A 63 0.19 16.48 15.54
C TYR A 63 -0.42 16.81 16.90
N CYS A 64 -1.44 16.07 17.34
CA CYS A 64 -2.11 16.28 18.63
C CYS A 64 -1.30 15.80 19.86
N ILE A 65 -0.36 14.86 19.67
CA ILE A 65 0.51 14.35 20.75
C ILE A 65 1.74 15.26 20.97
N LYS A 66 2.00 16.20 20.05
CA LYS A 66 3.03 17.23 20.21
C LYS A 66 2.61 18.27 21.24
#